data_AF-A0A8S2M8D2-F1
#
_entry.id   AF-A0A8S2M8D2-F1
#
_cell.length_a   1.000
_cell.length_b   1.000
_cell.length_c   1.000
_cell.angle_alpha   90.00
_cell.angle_beta   90.00
_cell.angle_gamma   90.00
#
_symmetry.space_group_name_H-M   'P 1'
#
loop_
_entity.id
_entity.type
_entity.pdbx_description
1 polymer ?
#
loop_
_entity_poly.entity_id
_entity_poly.type
_entity_poly.pdbx_seq_one_letter_code
_entity_poly.pdbx_strand_id
1 'polypeptide(L)'
;MTHDGGIFNRQNDRVYASSRHDADEHKGTNRRPSFQKKLLVWLATSKNGLSLPIIFEPGETLTHENYIEIVLPHARAEGQRLLGDDFIYQQDNATPHKHKDSIAWIKKNFPRFIDVKNWPPNSPDLNVLDYYMWDAIGHNMHWDKVKSYDSLIDEIKKGISSVSKNDLLRSVQNWSSYSSNYVVCYAIF
;
A
#
# COMPACT_ATOMS: atom_id res chain seq x y z
N MET A 1 14.33 -9.18 -37.40
CA MET A 1 14.61 -8.12 -36.42
C MET A 1 13.75 -8.46 -35.21
N THR A 2 14.31 -9.20 -34.27
CA THR A 2 13.61 -9.78 -33.11
C THR A 2 13.68 -8.80 -31.94
N HIS A 3 12.54 -8.64 -31.26
CA HIS A 3 12.40 -7.81 -30.07
C HIS A 3 12.89 -8.61 -28.86
N ASP A 4 14.16 -8.46 -28.56
CA ASP A 4 14.79 -9.06 -27.38
C ASP A 4 14.81 -7.98 -26.29
N GLY A 5 13.93 -8.12 -25.31
CA GLY A 5 13.83 -7.16 -24.23
C GLY A 5 12.91 -7.69 -23.14
N GLY A 6 13.47 -8.46 -22.22
CA GLY A 6 12.72 -8.94 -21.07
C GLY A 6 12.23 -7.77 -20.21
N ILE A 7 10.95 -7.75 -19.86
CA ILE A 7 10.38 -6.70 -19.01
C ILE A 7 10.53 -7.15 -17.55
N PHE A 8 11.29 -6.39 -16.77
CA PHE A 8 11.41 -6.61 -15.33
C PHE A 8 10.18 -6.04 -14.61
N ASN A 9 9.33 -6.92 -14.09
CA ASN A 9 8.20 -6.54 -13.26
C ASN A 9 8.65 -6.43 -11.80
N ARG A 10 8.88 -5.20 -11.35
CA ARG A 10 9.25 -4.86 -9.96
C ARG A 10 8.21 -5.28 -8.93
N GLN A 11 6.93 -5.32 -9.28
CA GLN A 11 5.83 -5.64 -8.37
C GLN A 11 5.91 -7.07 -7.83
N ASN A 12 6.38 -8.00 -8.67
CA ASN A 12 6.50 -9.42 -8.32
C ASN A 12 7.95 -9.92 -8.31
N ASP A 13 8.93 -9.03 -8.52
CA ASP A 13 10.34 -9.38 -8.75
C ASP A 13 10.49 -10.47 -9.84
N ARG A 14 9.75 -10.32 -10.94
CA ARG A 14 9.69 -11.30 -12.05
C ARG A 14 10.33 -10.72 -13.31
N VAL A 15 11.22 -11.49 -13.93
CA VAL A 15 11.71 -11.24 -15.28
C VAL A 15 10.81 -12.01 -16.25
N TYR A 16 10.14 -11.31 -17.16
CA TYR A 16 9.51 -11.95 -18.31
C TYR A 16 10.55 -12.05 -19.42
N ALA A 17 10.86 -13.27 -19.85
CA ALA A 17 11.85 -13.54 -20.88
C ALA A 17 11.31 -14.55 -21.89
N SER A 18 11.73 -14.42 -23.15
CA SER A 18 11.23 -15.25 -24.25
C SER A 18 11.81 -16.66 -24.23
N SER A 19 12.97 -16.81 -23.58
CA SER A 19 13.65 -18.09 -23.37
C SER A 19 14.30 -18.13 -21.98
N ARG A 20 14.66 -19.34 -21.52
CA ARG A 20 15.40 -19.53 -20.26
C ARG A 20 16.83 -18.97 -20.35
N HIS A 21 17.42 -18.99 -21.54
CA HIS A 21 18.72 -18.38 -21.81
C HIS A 21 18.67 -16.86 -21.63
N ASP A 22 17.64 -16.20 -22.18
CA ASP A 22 17.43 -14.75 -22.02
C ASP A 22 17.19 -14.36 -20.55
N ALA A 23 16.48 -15.21 -19.80
CA ALA A 23 16.24 -14.99 -18.37
C ALA A 23 17.56 -15.08 -17.57
N ASP A 24 18.45 -16.00 -17.93
CA ASP A 24 19.73 -16.21 -17.27
C ASP A 24 20.72 -15.06 -17.58
N GLU A 25 20.73 -14.54 -18.81
CA GLU A 25 21.50 -13.35 -19.19
C GLU A 25 21.08 -12.09 -18.41
N HIS A 26 19.80 -11.97 -18.03
CA HIS A 26 19.25 -10.88 -17.22
C HIS A 26 19.36 -11.10 -15.70
N LYS A 27 20.30 -11.95 -15.24
CA LYS A 27 20.49 -12.42 -13.86
C LYS A 27 19.35 -13.33 -13.40
N GLY A 28 19.37 -14.56 -13.92
CA GLY A 28 18.47 -15.66 -13.56
C GLY A 28 18.21 -15.80 -12.06
N THR A 29 17.01 -16.31 -11.73
CA THR A 29 16.41 -16.47 -10.38
C THR A 29 17.33 -16.13 -9.21
N ASN A 30 17.26 -14.88 -8.72
CA ASN A 30 17.87 -14.51 -7.45
C ASN A 30 17.18 -15.29 -6.32
N ARG A 31 17.80 -16.37 -5.84
CA ARG A 31 17.39 -17.00 -4.58
C ARG A 31 17.70 -16.03 -3.45
N ARG A 32 16.70 -15.23 -3.08
CA ARG A 32 16.76 -14.42 -1.85
C ARG A 32 16.91 -15.39 -0.66
N PRO A 33 17.74 -15.08 0.35
CA PRO A 33 17.75 -15.82 1.61
C PRO A 33 16.32 -15.92 2.15
N SER A 34 15.89 -17.11 2.56
CA SER A 34 14.48 -17.44 2.89
C SER A 34 13.96 -16.82 4.19
N PHE A 35 14.53 -15.68 4.62
CA PHE A 35 14.01 -14.88 5.72
C PHE A 35 14.44 -13.42 5.54
N GLN A 36 13.85 -12.74 4.55
CA GLN A 36 13.83 -11.27 4.58
C GLN A 36 12.98 -10.88 5.79
N LYS A 37 13.53 -10.06 6.69
CA LYS A 37 12.76 -9.44 7.77
C LYS A 37 11.56 -8.72 7.15
N LYS A 38 10.34 -9.13 7.49
CA LYS A 38 9.10 -8.51 7.03
C LYS A 38 8.46 -7.75 8.17
N LEU A 39 7.94 -6.58 7.85
CA LEU A 39 7.26 -5.70 8.78
C LEU A 39 5.95 -5.28 8.11
N LEU A 40 4.83 -5.61 8.74
CA LEU A 40 3.51 -5.24 8.25
C LEU A 40 3.26 -3.78 8.63
N VAL A 41 3.01 -2.96 7.60
CA VAL A 41 2.70 -1.54 7.76
C VAL A 41 1.38 -1.25 7.09
N TRP A 42 0.48 -0.61 7.82
CA TRP A 42 -0.75 -0.06 7.29
C TRP A 42 -0.64 1.45 7.15
N LEU A 43 -1.10 1.96 6.01
CA LEU A 43 -1.10 3.38 5.69
C LEU A 43 -2.38 3.75 4.92
N ALA A 44 -2.83 4.98 5.10
CA ALA A 44 -3.89 5.58 4.31
C ALA A 44 -3.41 6.87 3.62
N THR A 45 -4.05 7.20 2.51
CA THR A 45 -3.76 8.41 1.75
C THR A 45 -5.03 9.12 1.28
N SER A 46 -4.92 10.41 1.08
CA SER A 46 -5.96 11.28 0.49
C SER A 46 -5.30 12.40 -0.30
N LYS A 47 -6.10 13.26 -0.97
CA LYS A 47 -5.59 14.49 -1.59
C LYS A 47 -4.87 15.44 -0.61
N ASN A 48 -5.14 15.32 0.70
CA ASN A 48 -4.67 16.25 1.73
C ASN A 48 -3.44 15.74 2.49
N GLY A 49 -3.08 14.46 2.36
CA GLY A 49 -1.90 13.90 3.00
C GLY A 49 -1.98 12.40 3.18
N LEU A 50 -0.88 11.85 3.69
CA LEU A 50 -0.80 10.50 4.25
C LEU A 50 -1.32 10.50 5.70
N SER A 51 -1.79 9.34 6.12
CA SER A 51 -2.06 9.07 7.53
C SER A 51 -0.77 8.85 8.31
N LEU A 52 -0.88 8.84 9.64
CA LEU A 52 0.12 8.17 10.46
C LEU A 52 0.10 6.65 10.16
N PRO A 53 1.27 5.99 10.06
CA PRO A 53 1.33 4.56 9.82
C PRO A 53 0.95 3.79 11.09
N ILE A 54 0.28 2.64 10.91
CA ILE A 54 0.27 1.59 11.93
C ILE A 54 1.36 0.60 11.55
N ILE A 55 2.25 0.33 12.49
CA ILE A 55 3.36 -0.61 12.31
C ILE A 55 3.12 -1.75 13.28
N PHE A 56 3.00 -2.95 12.75
CA PHE A 56 2.81 -4.18 13.53
C PHE A 56 4.14 -4.75 13.99
N GLU A 57 4.10 -5.58 15.02
CA GLU A 57 5.32 -6.24 15.51
C GLU A 57 5.87 -7.23 14.47
N PRO A 58 7.18 -7.48 14.46
CA PRO A 58 7.79 -8.43 13.53
C PRO A 58 7.13 -9.81 13.57
N GLY A 59 6.66 -10.28 12.41
CA GLY A 59 6.01 -11.59 12.26
C GLY A 59 4.49 -11.58 12.49
N GLU A 60 3.90 -10.45 12.88
CA GLU A 60 2.45 -10.31 12.91
C GLU A 60 1.85 -10.25 11.51
N THR A 61 0.62 -10.72 11.41
CA THR A 61 -0.20 -10.66 10.19
C THR A 61 -1.47 -9.88 10.45
N LEU A 62 -2.00 -9.21 9.42
CA LEU A 62 -3.29 -8.55 9.54
C LEU A 62 -4.40 -9.60 9.60
N THR A 63 -4.97 -9.80 10.79
CA THR A 63 -6.21 -10.58 10.98
C THR A 63 -7.42 -9.66 10.86
N HIS A 64 -8.62 -10.23 10.78
CA HIS A 64 -9.84 -9.40 10.73
C HIS A 64 -10.15 -8.76 12.08
N GLU A 65 -9.76 -9.41 13.19
CA GLU A 65 -9.86 -8.89 14.55
C GLU A 65 -8.97 -7.65 14.71
N ASN A 66 -7.67 -7.77 14.41
CA ASN A 66 -6.74 -6.63 14.47
C ASN A 66 -7.15 -5.51 13.48
N TYR A 67 -7.71 -5.89 12.33
CA TYR A 67 -8.25 -4.91 11.40
C TYR A 67 -9.41 -4.12 12.02
N ILE A 68 -10.34 -4.78 12.70
CA ILE A 68 -11.49 -4.14 13.35
C ILE A 68 -11.09 -3.34 14.59
N GLU A 69 -10.19 -3.87 15.40
CA GLU A 69 -9.86 -3.29 16.72
C GLU A 69 -8.83 -2.17 16.64
N ILE A 70 -7.90 -2.24 15.68
CA ILE A 70 -6.76 -1.31 15.60
C ILE A 70 -6.88 -0.45 14.35
N VAL A 71 -7.03 -1.09 13.19
CA VAL A 71 -6.90 -0.39 11.90
C VAL A 71 -8.11 0.48 11.58
N LEU A 72 -9.32 -0.06 11.65
CA LEU A 72 -10.53 0.68 11.26
C LEU A 72 -10.80 1.92 12.13
N PRO A 73 -10.62 1.90 13.47
CA PRO A 73 -10.74 3.10 14.30
C PRO A 73 -9.72 4.17 13.95
N HIS A 74 -8.46 3.77 13.76
CA HIS A 74 -7.38 4.68 13.34
C HIS A 74 -7.65 5.27 11.96
N ALA A 75 -8.07 4.44 11.00
CA ALA A 75 -8.41 4.86 9.65
C ALA A 75 -9.55 5.88 9.63
N ARG A 76 -10.56 5.69 10.48
CA ARG A 76 -11.66 6.64 10.64
C ARG A 76 -11.16 7.98 11.18
N ALA A 77 -10.35 7.96 12.23
CA ALA A 77 -9.79 9.18 12.84
C ALA A 77 -8.91 9.95 11.84
N GLU A 78 -8.07 9.24 11.08
CA GLU A 78 -7.21 9.84 10.07
C GLU A 78 -8.00 10.36 8.86
N GLY A 79 -9.08 9.66 8.47
CA GLY A 79 -10.03 10.16 7.47
C GLY A 79 -10.66 11.47 7.88
N GLN A 80 -11.13 11.57 9.13
CA GLN A 80 -11.68 12.82 9.68
C GLN A 80 -10.63 13.94 9.75
N ARG A 81 -9.40 13.61 10.20
CA ARG A 81 -8.29 14.58 10.24
C ARG A 81 -7.93 15.12 8.87
N LEU A 82 -7.92 14.26 7.85
CA LEU A 82 -7.48 14.61 6.51
C LEU A 82 -8.57 15.23 5.65
N LEU A 83 -9.84 14.83 5.81
CA LEU A 83 -10.92 15.18 4.88
C LEU A 83 -12.18 15.75 5.55
N GLY A 84 -12.23 15.80 6.88
CA GLY A 84 -13.42 16.19 7.63
C GLY A 84 -14.43 15.04 7.77
N ASP A 85 -15.66 15.37 8.15
CA ASP A 85 -16.66 14.35 8.53
C ASP A 85 -17.37 13.66 7.37
N ASP A 86 -17.22 14.16 6.12
CA ASP A 86 -17.77 13.52 4.92
C ASP A 86 -16.67 13.06 3.97
N PHE A 87 -16.29 11.80 4.11
CA PHE A 87 -15.31 11.15 3.25
C PHE A 87 -15.78 9.76 2.81
N ILE A 88 -15.16 9.24 1.75
CA ILE A 88 -15.41 7.88 1.29
C ILE A 88 -14.22 7.02 1.69
N TYR A 89 -14.47 5.95 2.44
CA TYR A 89 -13.48 4.93 2.75
C TYR A 89 -13.35 3.92 1.62
N GLN A 90 -12.11 3.58 1.25
CA GLN A 90 -11.81 2.55 0.26
C GLN A 90 -10.69 1.64 0.76
N GLN A 91 -10.87 0.34 0.55
CA GLN A 91 -9.92 -0.72 0.90
C GLN A 91 -9.80 -1.70 -0.29
N ASP A 92 -8.76 -2.53 -0.29
CA ASP A 92 -8.57 -3.57 -1.30
C ASP A 92 -9.36 -4.86 -0.97
N ASN A 93 -9.10 -5.92 -1.76
CA ASN A 93 -9.79 -7.21 -1.64
C ASN A 93 -9.06 -8.22 -0.73
N ALA A 94 -8.19 -7.77 0.20
CA ALA A 94 -7.54 -8.64 1.17
C ALA A 94 -8.56 -9.40 2.03
N THR A 95 -8.18 -10.59 2.52
CA THR A 95 -9.08 -11.46 3.29
C THR A 95 -9.69 -10.78 4.52
N PRO A 96 -8.91 -10.06 5.38
CA PRO A 96 -9.47 -9.33 6.53
C PRO A 96 -10.48 -8.26 6.12
N HIS A 97 -10.22 -7.56 5.01
CA HIS A 97 -11.06 -6.47 4.52
C HIS A 97 -12.44 -6.95 4.06
N LYS A 98 -12.51 -8.19 3.53
CA LYS A 98 -13.76 -8.83 3.08
C LYS A 98 -14.52 -9.55 4.19
N HIS A 99 -13.97 -9.63 5.40
CA HIS A 99 -14.64 -10.33 6.48
C HIS A 99 -15.98 -9.67 6.81
N LYS A 100 -17.02 -10.48 7.07
CA LYS A 100 -18.38 -10.00 7.31
C LYS A 100 -18.44 -8.96 8.44
N ASP A 101 -17.66 -9.17 9.49
CA ASP A 101 -17.65 -8.32 10.68
C ASP A 101 -16.89 -7.01 10.42
N SER A 102 -15.83 -7.05 9.59
CA SER A 102 -15.13 -5.85 9.14
C SER A 102 -16.03 -4.98 8.27
N ILE A 103 -16.76 -5.58 7.32
CA ILE A 103 -17.73 -4.86 6.49
C ILE A 103 -18.88 -4.29 7.34
N ALA A 104 -19.39 -5.05 8.31
CA ALA A 104 -20.44 -4.59 9.22
C ALA A 104 -19.97 -3.40 10.07
N TRP A 105 -18.73 -3.45 10.58
CA TRP A 105 -18.12 -2.34 11.31
C TRP A 105 -17.99 -1.11 10.40
N ILE A 106 -17.52 -1.27 9.17
CA ILE A 106 -17.33 -0.16 8.24
C ILE A 106 -18.67 0.54 7.94
N LYS A 107 -19.70 -0.22 7.58
CA LYS A 107 -21.03 0.30 7.27
C LYS A 107 -21.67 1.06 8.43
N LYS A 108 -21.34 0.68 9.67
CA LYS A 108 -21.85 1.32 10.88
C LYS A 108 -21.11 2.61 11.22
N ASN A 109 -19.80 2.68 10.96
CA ASN A 109 -18.94 3.72 11.55
C ASN A 109 -18.37 4.73 10.54
N PHE A 110 -18.24 4.38 9.26
CA PHE A 110 -17.75 5.30 8.24
C PHE A 110 -18.90 6.07 7.57
N PRO A 111 -18.69 7.34 7.19
CA PRO A 111 -19.70 8.15 6.53
C PRO A 111 -20.12 7.56 5.17
N ARG A 112 -19.14 7.16 4.35
CA ARG A 112 -19.36 6.44 3.09
C ARG A 112 -18.25 5.41 2.87
N PHE A 113 -18.56 4.37 2.09
CA PHE A 113 -17.65 3.27 1.81
C PHE A 113 -17.83 2.74 0.39
N ILE A 114 -16.73 2.45 -0.31
CA ILE A 114 -16.75 1.68 -1.56
C ILE A 114 -16.75 0.20 -1.19
N ASP A 115 -17.89 -0.47 -1.39
CA ASP A 115 -17.98 -1.92 -1.24
C ASP A 115 -16.99 -2.61 -2.19
N VAL A 116 -16.30 -3.63 -1.68
CA VAL A 116 -15.38 -4.51 -2.41
C VAL A 116 -16.01 -5.02 -3.72
N LYS A 117 -17.33 -5.26 -3.73
CA LYS A 117 -18.07 -5.70 -4.93
C LYS A 117 -18.08 -4.66 -6.05
N ASN A 118 -17.93 -3.39 -5.71
CA ASN A 118 -17.85 -2.27 -6.65
C ASN A 118 -16.39 -1.97 -7.05
N TRP A 119 -15.43 -2.74 -6.55
CA TRP A 119 -14.02 -2.65 -6.93
C TRP A 119 -13.70 -3.65 -8.05
N PRO A 120 -13.10 -3.22 -9.17
CA PRO A 120 -12.70 -4.16 -10.20
C PRO A 120 -11.67 -5.16 -9.65
N PRO A 121 -11.85 -6.47 -9.83
CA PRO A 121 -10.87 -7.46 -9.38
C PRO A 121 -9.52 -7.25 -10.09
N ASN A 122 -8.41 -7.41 -9.35
CA ASN A 122 -7.03 -7.31 -9.86
C ASN A 122 -6.67 -5.95 -10.50
N SER A 123 -7.08 -4.84 -9.88
CA SER A 123 -6.67 -3.50 -10.32
C SER A 123 -5.71 -2.85 -9.31
N PRO A 124 -4.44 -3.31 -9.22
CA PRO A 124 -3.41 -2.61 -8.45
C PRO A 124 -3.19 -1.17 -8.94
N ASP A 125 -3.53 -0.90 -10.21
CA ASP A 125 -3.48 0.42 -10.84
C ASP A 125 -4.47 1.43 -10.23
N LEU A 126 -5.42 0.97 -9.42
CA LEU A 126 -6.42 1.84 -8.78
C LEU A 126 -6.08 2.21 -7.33
N ASN A 127 -4.98 1.68 -6.78
CA ASN A 127 -4.53 2.00 -5.44
C ASN A 127 -3.30 2.91 -5.47
N VAL A 128 -3.49 4.18 -5.13
CA VAL A 128 -2.44 5.21 -5.03
C VAL A 128 -1.25 4.76 -4.18
N LEU A 129 -1.51 3.94 -3.16
CA LEU A 129 -0.44 3.41 -2.31
C LEU A 129 0.46 2.44 -3.08
N ASP A 130 -0.11 1.56 -3.89
CA ASP A 130 0.60 0.47 -4.58
C ASP A 130 1.37 0.92 -5.80
N TYR A 131 0.78 1.74 -6.66
CA TYR A 131 1.45 2.13 -7.90
C TYR A 131 2.48 3.24 -7.71
N TYR A 132 2.48 3.95 -6.58
CA TYR A 132 3.35 5.11 -6.41
C TYR A 132 3.85 5.37 -4.97
N MET A 133 2.98 5.42 -3.95
CA MET A 133 3.42 5.93 -2.65
C MET A 133 4.49 5.07 -1.98
N TRP A 134 4.40 3.74 -2.07
CA TRP A 134 5.43 2.88 -1.47
C TRP A 134 6.79 3.03 -2.14
N ASP A 135 6.82 3.22 -3.45
CA ASP A 135 8.05 3.51 -4.20
C ASP A 135 8.62 4.88 -3.79
N ALA A 136 7.77 5.90 -3.66
CA ALA A 136 8.19 7.22 -3.19
C ALA A 136 8.73 7.19 -1.74
N ILE A 137 8.05 6.48 -0.83
CA ILE A 137 8.49 6.28 0.56
C ILE A 137 9.84 5.57 0.56
N GLY A 138 9.99 4.49 -0.22
CA GLY A 138 11.23 3.74 -0.35
C GLY A 138 12.39 4.58 -0.89
N HIS A 139 12.14 5.48 -1.86
CA HIS A 139 13.16 6.40 -2.37
C HIS A 139 13.61 7.45 -1.33
N ASN A 140 12.73 7.82 -0.41
CA ASN A 140 13.04 8.75 0.67
C ASN A 140 13.77 8.10 1.87
N MET A 141 13.88 6.77 1.90
CA MET A 141 14.54 6.04 2.98
C MET A 141 16.05 5.91 2.74
N HIS A 142 16.83 6.01 3.81
CA HIS A 142 18.25 5.68 3.79
C HIS A 142 18.48 4.20 4.07
N TRP A 143 18.35 3.37 3.03
CA TRP A 143 18.48 1.90 3.13
C TRP A 143 19.83 1.44 3.68
N ASP A 144 20.90 2.22 3.53
CA ASP A 144 22.21 1.96 4.10
C ASP A 144 22.20 1.97 5.64
N LYS A 145 21.27 2.70 6.27
CA LYS A 145 21.10 2.81 7.72
C LYS A 145 20.21 1.71 8.32
N VAL A 146 19.46 0.98 7.49
CA VAL A 146 18.54 -0.07 7.96
C VAL A 146 19.33 -1.32 8.34
N LYS A 147 19.49 -1.58 9.65
CA LYS A 147 20.21 -2.74 10.21
C LYS A 147 19.37 -3.57 11.19
N SER A 148 18.24 -3.05 11.63
CA SER A 148 17.33 -3.61 12.64
C SER A 148 15.88 -3.29 12.29
N TYR A 149 14.92 -3.87 13.02
CA TYR A 149 13.52 -3.46 12.91
C TYR A 149 13.33 -2.01 13.35
N ASP A 150 13.99 -1.56 14.42
CA ASP A 150 13.88 -0.18 14.87
C ASP A 150 14.38 0.83 13.82
N SER A 151 15.55 0.58 13.23
CA SER A 151 16.07 1.45 12.16
C SER A 151 15.22 1.38 10.89
N LEU A 152 14.59 0.24 10.60
CA LEU A 152 13.59 0.15 9.53
C LEU A 152 12.36 1.01 9.83
N ILE A 153 11.82 0.92 11.05
CA ILE A 153 10.66 1.69 11.51
C ILE A 153 10.94 3.19 11.44
N ASP A 154 12.12 3.62 11.90
CA ASP A 154 12.53 5.02 11.87
C ASP A 154 12.65 5.54 10.43
N GLU A 155 13.26 4.77 9.54
CA GLU A 155 13.38 5.17 8.14
C GLU A 155 12.02 5.16 7.43
N ILE A 156 11.12 4.21 7.72
CA ILE A 156 9.73 4.21 7.19
C ILE A 156 9.01 5.50 7.61
N LYS A 157 9.09 5.87 8.89
CA LYS A 157 8.46 7.10 9.40
C LYS A 157 9.02 8.35 8.70
N LYS A 158 10.34 8.41 8.50
CA LYS A 158 10.99 9.50 7.74
C LYS A 158 10.58 9.52 6.27
N GLY A 159 10.50 8.35 5.64
CA GLY A 159 10.10 8.21 4.25
C GLY A 159 8.70 8.74 4.02
N ILE A 160 7.76 8.38 4.91
CA ILE A 160 6.38 8.88 4.93
C ILE A 160 6.36 10.41 5.13
N SER A 161 7.09 10.94 6.12
CA SER A 161 7.09 12.39 6.39
C SER A 161 7.73 13.22 5.27
N SER A 162 8.54 12.59 4.43
CA SER A 162 9.26 13.25 3.33
C SER A 162 8.49 13.21 2.00
N VAL A 163 7.35 12.52 1.92
CA VAL A 163 6.49 12.54 0.73
C VAL A 163 5.92 13.95 0.55
N SER A 164 6.26 14.60 -0.56
CA SER A 164 5.80 15.96 -0.82
C SER A 164 4.31 15.98 -1.16
N LYS A 165 3.62 17.08 -0.81
CA LYS A 165 2.22 17.29 -1.19
C LYS A 165 2.02 17.28 -2.72
N ASN A 166 3.04 17.68 -3.49
CA ASN A 166 2.97 17.67 -4.94
C ASN A 166 3.05 16.26 -5.51
N ASP A 167 3.83 15.36 -4.92
CA ASP A 167 3.90 13.95 -5.31
C ASP A 167 2.57 13.25 -5.05
N LEU A 168 2.00 13.51 -3.88
CA LEU A 168 0.67 13.05 -3.47
C LEU A 168 -0.45 13.58 -4.38
N LEU A 169 -0.43 14.87 -4.70
CA LEU A 169 -1.44 15.48 -5.57
C LEU A 169 -1.34 14.92 -6.99
N ARG A 170 -0.13 14.73 -7.54
CA ARG A 170 0.06 14.13 -8.86
C ARG A 170 -0.42 12.68 -8.90
N SER A 171 -0.17 11.92 -7.84
CA SER A 171 -0.66 10.54 -7.77
C SER A 171 -2.18 10.52 -7.69
N VAL A 172 -2.80 11.33 -6.83
CA VAL A 172 -4.27 11.38 -6.65
C VAL A 172 -5.00 12.03 -7.85
N GLN A 173 -4.41 12.98 -8.57
CA GLN A 173 -5.03 13.64 -9.73
C GLN A 173 -5.11 12.74 -10.96
N ASN A 174 -4.16 11.83 -11.17
CA ASN A 174 -4.27 10.83 -12.23
C ASN A 174 -5.46 9.87 -12.04
N TRP A 175 -6.04 9.86 -10.83
CA TRP A 175 -7.22 9.07 -10.47
C TRP A 175 -8.54 9.85 -10.67
N SER A 176 -8.51 11.18 -10.73
CA SER A 176 -9.73 12.01 -10.72
C SER A 176 -10.37 12.18 -12.10
N SER A 177 -11.09 11.14 -12.55
CA SER A 177 -12.31 11.33 -13.36
C SER A 177 -13.58 11.30 -12.48
N TYR A 178 -13.48 10.82 -11.23
CA TYR A 178 -14.62 10.60 -10.34
C TYR A 178 -14.32 11.07 -8.90
N SER A 179 -14.68 12.33 -8.60
CA SER A 179 -14.90 12.95 -7.28
C SER A 179 -13.72 13.11 -6.29
N SER A 180 -13.81 14.15 -5.46
CA SER A 180 -12.68 14.79 -4.79
C SER A 180 -12.43 14.35 -3.33
N ASN A 181 -13.14 13.34 -2.80
CA ASN A 181 -13.18 13.07 -1.35
C ASN A 181 -13.02 11.57 -1.00
N TYR A 182 -11.84 10.99 -1.27
CA TYR A 182 -11.53 9.59 -0.91
C TYR A 182 -10.36 9.48 0.06
N VAL A 183 -10.48 8.50 0.97
CA VAL A 183 -9.37 7.88 1.69
C VAL A 183 -9.11 6.52 1.06
N VAL A 184 -7.91 6.34 0.53
CA VAL A 184 -7.44 5.06 -0.01
C VAL A 184 -6.57 4.40 1.06
N CYS A 185 -6.87 3.16 1.43
CA CYS A 185 -6.13 2.41 2.44
C CYS A 185 -5.47 1.17 1.86
N TYR A 186 -4.25 0.90 2.30
CA TYR A 186 -3.51 -0.30 1.94
C TYR A 186 -2.67 -0.82 3.11
N ALA A 187 -2.60 -2.16 3.20
CA ALA A 187 -1.71 -2.87 4.10
C ALA A 187 -0.66 -3.62 3.26
N ILE A 188 0.64 -3.42 3.52
CA ILE A 188 1.69 -4.27 2.93
C ILE A 188 1.92 -5.51 3.80
N PHE A 189 1.88 -6.70 3.21
CA PHE A 189 2.24 -8.00 3.81
C PHE A 189 3.72 -8.36 3.71
#